data_AF-A0A1S3CKY4-F1
#
_entry.id   AF-A0A1S3CKY4-F1
#
_cell.length_a   1.000
_cell.length_b   1.000
_cell.length_c   1.000
_cell.angle_alpha   90.00
_cell.angle_beta   90.00
_cell.angle_gamma   90.00
#
_symmetry.space_group_name_H-M   'P 1'
#
loop_
_entity.id
_entity.type
_entity.pdbx_description
1 polymer ?
#
loop_
_entity_poly.entity_id
_entity_poly.type
_entity_poly.pdbx_seq_one_letter_code
_entity_poly.pdbx_strand_id
1 'polypeptide(L)'
;MSSEQERGELDARARQGETVVPGGTGGKSLEAQEHLAEGRSRGGQTRKEQLGHEGYQEMGRKGGLSNTGMSGGERAAEEGVEIDESKFTTKQK
;
A
#
# COMPACT_ATOMS: atom_id res chain seq x y z
N MET A 1 16.13 31.73 5.73
CA MET A 1 15.34 31.36 4.55
C MET A 1 13.91 31.20 5.03
N SER A 2 12.95 31.93 4.46
CA SER A 2 11.56 31.89 4.93
C SER A 2 10.98 30.50 4.64
N SER A 3 10.28 29.88 5.59
CA SER A 3 9.61 28.59 5.41
C SER A 3 8.63 28.57 4.23
N GLU A 4 8.15 29.73 3.79
CA GLU A 4 7.31 29.89 2.60
C GLU A 4 8.09 29.68 1.29
N GLN A 5 9.37 30.06 1.25
CA GLN A 5 10.22 29.86 0.07
C GLN A 5 10.49 28.36 -0.14
N GLU A 6 10.81 27.63 0.93
CA GLU A 6 11.02 26.18 0.89
C GLU A 6 9.75 25.44 0.44
N ARG A 7 8.58 25.82 0.96
CA ARG A 7 7.29 25.26 0.50
C ARG A 7 7.01 25.55 -0.97
N GLY A 8 7.36 26.75 -1.44
CA GLY A 8 7.23 27.13 -2.85
C GLY A 8 8.13 26.31 -3.77
N GLU A 9 9.38 26.06 -3.37
CA GLU A 9 10.32 25.22 -4.13
C GLU A 9 9.84 23.76 -4.20
N LEU A 10 9.36 23.21 -3.09
CA LEU A 10 8.79 21.86 -3.05
C LEU A 10 7.53 21.75 -3.91
N ASP A 11 6.66 22.77 -3.91
CA ASP A 11 5.49 22.80 -4.76
C ASP A 11 5.84 22.86 -6.26
N ALA A 12 6.83 23.67 -6.63
CA ALA A 12 7.32 23.75 -8.01
C ALA A 12 7.87 22.40 -8.50
N ARG A 13 8.61 21.68 -7.65
CA ARG A 13 9.11 20.33 -7.93
C ARG A 13 7.97 19.32 -8.06
N ALA A 14 6.99 19.35 -7.17
CA ALA A 14 5.80 18.50 -7.24
C ALA A 14 5.02 18.70 -8.55
N ARG A 15 4.90 19.95 -9.04
CA ARG A 15 4.28 20.26 -10.33
C ARG A 15 5.02 19.69 -11.54
N GLN A 16 6.35 19.53 -11.43
CA GLN A 16 7.17 18.88 -12.45
C GLN A 16 7.06 17.34 -12.43
N GLY A 17 6.27 16.79 -11.50
CA GLY A 17 6.03 15.35 -11.36
C GLY A 17 6.95 14.66 -10.36
N GLU A 18 7.81 15.41 -9.66
CA GLU A 18 8.67 14.86 -8.62
C GLU A 18 7.85 14.51 -7.37
N THR A 19 8.17 13.38 -6.73
CA THR A 19 7.61 13.07 -5.40
C THR A 19 8.50 13.69 -4.33
N VAL A 20 8.00 14.74 -3.68
CA VAL A 20 8.67 15.47 -2.59
C VAL A 20 8.17 15.05 -1.20
N VAL A 21 7.03 14.35 -1.12
CA VAL A 21 6.52 13.72 0.12
C VAL A 21 6.52 12.20 -0.03
N PRO A 22 7.26 11.45 0.81
CA PRO A 22 7.23 9.98 0.82
C PRO A 22 5.81 9.44 1.01
N GLY A 23 5.41 8.47 0.18
CA GLY A 23 4.06 7.93 0.18
C GLY A 23 3.02 8.84 -0.48
N GLY A 24 3.39 10.04 -0.93
CA GLY A 24 2.52 11.01 -1.62
C GLY A 24 2.54 10.94 -3.15
N THR A 25 3.19 9.92 -3.74
CA THR A 25 3.38 9.80 -5.20
C THR A 25 2.09 9.98 -5.99
N GLY A 26 2.15 10.83 -7.02
CA GLY A 26 1.04 11.14 -7.93
C GLY A 26 0.38 12.51 -7.70
N GLY A 27 0.65 13.17 -6.58
CA GLY A 27 0.19 14.54 -6.32
C GLY A 27 1.02 15.59 -7.08
N LYS A 28 0.36 16.60 -7.68
CA LYS A 28 0.99 17.68 -8.48
C LYS A 28 1.26 18.97 -7.68
N SER A 29 1.16 18.90 -6.36
CA SER A 29 1.47 19.99 -5.43
C SER A 29 1.98 19.38 -4.13
N LEU A 30 2.69 20.17 -3.32
CA LEU A 30 3.16 19.71 -2.00
C LEU A 30 1.98 19.21 -1.15
N GLU A 31 0.92 20.01 -1.06
CA GLU A 31 -0.30 19.70 -0.31
C GLU A 31 -1.00 18.43 -0.83
N ALA A 32 -1.08 18.24 -2.15
CA ALA A 32 -1.69 17.03 -2.71
C ALA A 32 -0.90 15.78 -2.34
N GLN A 33 0.43 15.86 -2.31
CA GLN A 33 1.25 14.73 -1.89
C GLN A 33 1.14 14.46 -0.38
N GLU A 34 1.03 15.50 0.46
CA GLU A 34 0.74 15.37 1.90
C GLU A 34 -0.59 14.63 2.14
N HIS A 35 -1.67 15.06 1.49
CA HIS A 35 -2.98 14.42 1.62
C HIS A 35 -2.99 12.97 1.11
N LEU A 36 -2.28 12.68 0.02
CA LEU A 36 -2.15 11.31 -0.49
C LEU A 36 -1.39 10.42 0.48
N ALA A 37 -0.28 10.91 1.04
CA ALA A 37 0.52 10.17 2.02
C ALA A 37 -0.32 9.87 3.28
N GLU A 38 -1.02 10.88 3.81
CA GLU A 38 -1.91 10.72 4.96
C GLU A 38 -3.06 9.74 4.67
N GLY A 39 -3.72 9.88 3.52
CA GLY A 39 -4.80 9.00 3.09
C GLY A 39 -4.36 7.54 2.94
N ARG A 40 -3.19 7.28 2.34
CA ARG A 40 -2.63 5.93 2.20
C ARG A 40 -2.23 5.33 3.55
N SER A 41 -1.63 6.13 4.42
CA SER A 41 -1.29 5.68 5.79
C SER A 41 -2.55 5.27 6.55
N ARG A 42 -3.58 6.13 6.57
CA ARG A 42 -4.87 5.84 7.22
C ARG A 42 -5.52 4.60 6.63
N GLY A 43 -5.62 4.49 5.30
CA GLY A 43 -6.18 3.31 4.64
C GLY A 43 -5.45 2.02 5.00
N GLY A 44 -4.12 2.06 5.09
CA GLY A 44 -3.30 0.93 5.54
C GLY A 44 -3.58 0.52 6.99
N GLN A 45 -3.71 1.49 7.91
CA GLN A 45 -4.07 1.20 9.31
C GLN A 45 -5.48 0.60 9.41
N THR A 46 -6.47 1.18 8.70
CA THR A 46 -7.83 0.63 8.66
C THR A 46 -7.83 -0.80 8.12
N ARG A 47 -7.07 -1.08 7.05
CA ARG A 47 -6.95 -2.45 6.53
C ARG A 47 -6.33 -3.39 7.54
N LYS A 48 -5.32 -2.92 8.28
CA LYS A 48 -4.67 -3.70 9.33
C LYS A 48 -5.60 -4.03 10.49
N GLU A 49 -6.42 -3.09 10.91
CA GLU A 49 -7.44 -3.32 11.94
C GLU A 49 -8.51 -4.31 11.46
N GLN A 50 -8.95 -4.20 10.20
CA GLN A 50 -9.94 -5.11 9.61
C GLN A 50 -9.45 -6.56 9.50
N LEU A 51 -8.20 -6.76 9.09
CA LEU A 51 -7.64 -8.10 8.86
C LEU A 51 -7.01 -8.72 10.11
N GLY A 52 -6.55 -7.89 11.04
CA GLY A 52 -5.78 -8.36 12.20
C GLY A 52 -4.49 -9.07 11.81
N HIS A 53 -3.92 -9.78 12.79
CA HIS A 53 -2.68 -10.53 12.61
C HIS A 53 -2.84 -11.71 11.66
N GLU A 54 -3.90 -12.51 11.85
CA GLU A 54 -4.12 -13.74 11.07
C GLU A 54 -4.35 -13.47 9.58
N GLY A 55 -5.08 -12.40 9.23
CA GLY A 55 -5.29 -12.04 7.83
C GLY A 55 -3.99 -11.70 7.11
N TYR A 56 -3.07 -10.99 7.77
CA TYR A 56 -1.73 -10.75 7.20
C TYR A 56 -0.85 -12.00 7.18
N GLN A 57 -0.99 -12.88 8.17
CA GLN A 57 -0.26 -14.14 8.21
C GLN A 57 -0.62 -15.03 7.01
N GLU A 58 -1.92 -15.24 6.75
CA GLU A 58 -2.37 -16.02 5.59
C GLU A 58 -2.01 -15.35 4.26
N MET A 59 -2.16 -14.01 4.17
CA MET A 59 -1.76 -13.27 2.97
C MET A 59 -0.25 -13.40 2.70
N GLY A 60 0.57 -13.32 3.75
CA GLY A 60 2.02 -13.52 3.68
C GLY A 60 2.38 -14.96 3.33
N ARG A 61 1.68 -15.94 3.88
CA ARG A 61 1.85 -17.37 3.56
C ARG A 61 1.57 -17.64 2.09
N LYS A 62 0.45 -17.13 1.56
CA LYS A 62 0.13 -17.18 0.12
C LYS A 62 1.23 -16.49 -0.70
N GLY A 63 1.61 -15.28 -0.33
CA GLY A 63 2.65 -14.52 -1.02
C GLY A 63 3.99 -15.26 -1.10
N GLY A 64 4.44 -15.86 0.00
CA GLY A 64 5.71 -16.58 0.10
C GLY A 64 5.80 -17.87 -0.70
N LEU A 65 4.66 -18.44 -1.15
CA LEU A 65 4.65 -19.60 -2.05
C LEU A 65 4.92 -19.21 -3.51
N SER A 66 4.69 -17.94 -3.87
CA SER A 66 4.84 -17.47 -5.26
C SER A 66 6.27 -17.71 -5.78
N ASN A 67 6.39 -18.09 -7.05
CA ASN A 67 7.69 -18.28 -7.71
C ASN A 67 7.69 -17.70 -9.13
N THR A 68 8.78 -17.91 -9.87
CA THR A 68 8.85 -17.46 -11.26
C THR A 68 7.94 -18.32 -12.12
N GLY A 69 6.76 -17.80 -12.46
CA GLY A 69 5.80 -18.44 -13.37
C GLY A 69 4.52 -18.95 -12.70
N MET A 70 4.44 -18.98 -11.37
CA MET A 70 3.21 -19.35 -10.66
C MET A 70 2.92 -18.39 -9.50
N SER A 71 1.64 -18.02 -9.37
CA SER A 71 1.15 -17.30 -8.21
C SER A 71 1.15 -18.23 -6.99
N GLY A 72 1.25 -17.63 -5.80
CA GLY A 72 1.19 -18.39 -4.56
C GLY A 72 -0.12 -19.16 -4.35
N GLY A 73 -1.22 -18.73 -4.97
CA GLY A 73 -2.50 -19.45 -4.95
C GLY A 73 -2.46 -20.73 -5.80
N GLU A 74 -1.92 -20.64 -7.01
CA GLU A 74 -1.76 -21.81 -7.90
C GLU A 74 -0.86 -22.85 -7.26
N ARG A 75 0.25 -22.40 -6.68
CA ARG A 75 1.19 -23.30 -6.01
C ARG A 75 0.63 -23.91 -4.73
N ALA A 76 -0.11 -23.14 -3.93
CA ALA A 76 -0.80 -23.67 -2.76
C ALA A 76 -1.75 -24.82 -3.14
N ALA A 77 -2.45 -24.69 -4.26
CA ALA A 77 -3.32 -25.74 -4.78
C ALA A 77 -2.55 -26.98 -5.25
N GLU A 78 -1.41 -26.81 -5.93
CA GLU A 78 -0.54 -27.92 -6.37
C GLU A 78 0.08 -28.69 -5.20
N GLU A 79 0.60 -27.98 -4.20
CA GLU A 79 1.25 -28.57 -3.02
C GLU A 79 0.24 -29.04 -1.95
N GLY A 80 -1.06 -28.83 -2.16
CA GLY A 80 -2.10 -29.17 -1.19
C GLY A 80 -2.03 -28.35 0.11
N VAL A 81 -1.46 -27.14 0.04
CA VAL A 81 -1.39 -26.21 1.16
C VAL A 81 -2.72 -25.46 1.26
N GLU A 82 -3.46 -25.68 2.34
CA GLU A 82 -4.68 -24.92 2.61
C GLU A 82 -4.33 -23.48 3.01
N ILE A 83 -4.88 -22.52 2.26
CA ILE A 83 -4.79 -21.08 2.52
C ILE A 83 -6.21 -20.57 2.77
N ASP A 84 -6.46 -20.00 3.95
CA ASP A 84 -7.76 -19.43 4.27
C ASP A 84 -7.90 -18.01 3.71
N GLU A 85 -8.39 -17.91 2.48
CA GLU A 85 -8.62 -16.61 1.83
C GLU A 85 -9.70 -15.76 2.52
N SER A 86 -10.58 -16.38 3.31
CA SER A 86 -11.64 -15.65 4.00
C SER A 86 -11.09 -14.70 5.08
N LYS A 87 -9.87 -14.95 5.57
CA LYS A 87 -9.18 -14.11 6.57
C LYS A 87 -8.64 -12.80 6.02
N PHE A 88 -8.48 -12.68 4.69
CA PHE A 88 -7.91 -11.47 4.09
C PHE A 88 -8.66 -10.95 2.86
N THR A 89 -9.79 -11.56 2.50
CA THR A 89 -10.73 -11.04 1.51
C THR A 89 -11.87 -10.30 2.20
N THR A 90 -12.35 -9.23 1.57
CA THR A 90 -13.56 -8.55 2.05
C THR A 90 -14.78 -9.39 1.68
N LYS A 91 -15.62 -9.73 2.65
CA LYS A 91 -16.95 -10.30 2.35
C LYS A 91 -17.73 -9.30 1.50
N GLN A 92 -18.20 -9.72 0.33
CA GLN A 92 -19.13 -8.90 -0.44
C GLN A 92 -20.40 -8.69 0.41
N LYS A 93 -20.88 -7.45 0.45
CA LYS A 93 -22.09 -7.08 1.18
C LYS A 93 -23.33 -7.57 0.45
#